data_AF-A0A1G4JSA2-F1
#
_entry.id   AF-A0A1G4JSA2-F1
#
_cell.length_a   1.000
_cell.length_b   1.000
_cell.length_c   1.000
_cell.angle_alpha   90.00
_cell.angle_beta   90.00
_cell.angle_gamma   90.00
#
_symmetry.space_group_name_H-M   'P 1'
#
loop_
_entity.id
_entity.type
_entity.pdbx_description
1 polymer ?
#
loop_
_entity_poly.entity_id
_entity_poly.type
_entity_poly.pdbx_seq_one_letter_code
_entity_poly.pdbx_strand_id
1 'polypeptide(L)'
;MTQKNDDPSDFERLTIQFSNAISSLASSIGVEPFIDVACTFFELIVSLCPEKCFQQLLKEDCSGRRALELELEKEITSHPELDLEVDPRFLMKSISRTRLYDRHTLELKIKLVIVSKTVIAFLDFFDKEYAEAFFKFRWTLQFLHECRRIIGICDVPIAASLDYERSLSLLCAKALVKGFGGLRATKTKIATEFKVNRLDIFEGLLANILDCTEPSILTCGDDLDHFMMDEMFTVLGRMEECIAFLRGPLCEVEETSSPRIYAIRPQQTHLDGMIRKFILASTFKLSGDPSILLCFDKILEGIMFYGGVHSYVVAFFRELKLYHRDEFPKCGLSSGLLVKTRSSLAALVNKFADQGCSRGTSSVGSKHPRCPYVLIKINDERPIVVDALHEPSGKHNHEITLLLSTAKLKAKRKIHGDQESEVQTLGDQWEKGLSWVHFWHHCYLDNKGSVPHKLTTLLSAVYEWDALSL
;
A
#
# COMPACT_ATOMS: atom_id res chain seq x y z
N MET A 1 35.36 -9.47 22.12
CA MET A 1 35.52 -9.50 20.65
C MET A 1 34.52 -10.50 20.10
N THR A 2 33.30 -10.06 19.84
CA THR A 2 32.28 -10.87 19.17
C THR A 2 32.56 -10.81 17.67
N GLN A 3 32.83 -11.96 17.06
CA GLN A 3 32.86 -12.10 15.61
C GLN A 3 31.58 -11.46 15.03
N LYS A 4 31.74 -10.46 14.16
CA LYS A 4 30.65 -10.05 13.28
C LYS A 4 30.36 -11.26 12.41
N ASN A 5 29.17 -11.83 12.50
CA ASN A 5 28.67 -12.67 11.42
C ASN A 5 28.54 -11.75 10.21
N ASP A 6 29.43 -11.92 9.24
CA ASP A 6 29.43 -11.21 7.96
C ASP A 6 28.46 -11.85 6.95
N ASP A 7 27.52 -12.69 7.41
CA ASP A 7 26.50 -13.28 6.54
C ASP A 7 25.50 -12.20 6.11
N PRO A 8 25.27 -12.03 4.80
CA PRO A 8 24.30 -11.06 4.30
C PRO A 8 22.89 -11.41 4.78
N SER A 9 22.13 -10.38 5.13
CA SER A 9 20.72 -10.53 5.53
C SER A 9 19.87 -11.15 4.42
N ASP A 10 18.71 -11.75 4.75
CA ASP A 10 17.86 -12.43 3.76
C ASP A 10 17.43 -11.45 2.65
N PHE A 11 17.09 -10.21 3.01
CA PHE A 11 16.76 -9.15 2.06
C PHE A 11 17.92 -8.79 1.13
N GLU A 12 19.15 -8.75 1.66
CA GLU A 12 20.35 -8.48 0.89
C GLU A 12 20.65 -9.61 -0.10
N ARG A 13 20.52 -10.88 0.32
CA ARG A 13 20.66 -12.04 -0.57
C ARG A 13 19.67 -11.97 -1.74
N LEU A 14 18.40 -11.70 -1.45
CA LEU A 14 17.37 -11.58 -2.49
C LEU A 14 17.67 -10.41 -3.45
N THR A 15 18.12 -9.27 -2.90
CA THR A 15 18.50 -8.10 -3.70
C THR A 15 19.70 -8.39 -4.61
N ILE A 16 20.68 -9.17 -4.13
CA ILE A 16 21.82 -9.63 -4.95
C ILE A 16 21.33 -10.56 -6.06
N GLN A 17 20.43 -11.49 -5.77
CA GLN A 17 19.84 -12.39 -6.79
C GLN A 17 19.14 -11.58 -7.89
N PHE A 18 18.30 -10.61 -7.54
CA PHE A 18 17.68 -9.71 -8.51
C PHE A 18 18.70 -8.90 -9.32
N SER A 19 19.73 -8.37 -8.65
CA SER A 19 20.78 -7.59 -9.33
C SER A 19 21.57 -8.45 -10.33
N ASN A 20 21.85 -9.71 -9.99
CA ASN A 20 22.50 -10.66 -10.89
C ASN A 20 21.61 -11.00 -12.09
N ALA A 21 20.31 -11.22 -11.87
CA ALA A 21 19.36 -11.48 -12.94
C ALA A 21 19.24 -10.29 -13.90
N ILE A 22 19.22 -9.06 -13.39
CA ILE A 22 19.22 -7.84 -14.21
C ILE A 22 20.53 -7.67 -14.98
N SER A 23 21.68 -8.02 -14.39
CA SER A 23 22.96 -8.00 -15.10
C SER A 23 22.99 -9.03 -16.23
N SER A 24 22.45 -10.23 -16.01
CA SER A 24 22.29 -11.25 -17.05
C SER A 24 21.38 -10.75 -18.18
N LEU A 25 20.24 -10.16 -17.83
CA LEU A 25 19.31 -9.54 -18.79
C LEU A 25 19.99 -8.44 -19.60
N ALA A 26 20.76 -7.56 -18.95
CA ALA A 26 21.49 -6.50 -19.65
C ALA A 26 22.47 -7.06 -20.70
N SER A 27 23.08 -8.22 -20.42
CA SER A 27 24.01 -8.87 -21.34
C SER A 27 23.34 -9.62 -22.49
N SER A 28 22.06 -9.98 -22.38
CA SER A 28 21.33 -10.68 -23.45
C SER A 28 20.68 -9.73 -24.46
N ILE A 29 20.50 -8.45 -24.13
CA ILE A 29 19.93 -7.45 -25.04
C ILE A 29 20.81 -7.31 -26.29
N GLY A 30 20.20 -7.51 -27.47
CA GLY A 30 20.88 -7.48 -28.77
C GLY A 30 21.64 -8.77 -29.12
N VAL A 31 21.66 -9.76 -28.23
CA VAL A 31 22.25 -11.09 -28.47
C VAL A 31 21.14 -12.14 -28.62
N GLU A 32 20.16 -12.13 -27.73
CA GLU A 32 19.03 -13.06 -27.73
C GLU A 32 17.81 -12.47 -28.46
N PRO A 33 16.85 -13.32 -28.92
CA PRO A 33 15.59 -12.84 -29.47
C PRO A 33 14.86 -11.91 -28.48
N PHE A 34 14.27 -10.83 -28.98
CA PHE A 34 13.61 -9.84 -28.13
C PHE A 34 12.54 -10.46 -27.24
N ILE A 35 11.76 -11.42 -27.74
CA ILE A 35 10.70 -12.08 -26.94
C ILE A 35 11.27 -12.75 -25.69
N ASP A 36 12.47 -13.33 -25.74
CA ASP A 36 13.09 -14.01 -24.61
C ASP A 36 13.59 -12.99 -23.58
N VAL A 37 14.28 -11.95 -24.06
CA VAL A 37 14.72 -10.79 -23.27
C VAL A 37 13.53 -10.13 -22.56
N ALA A 38 12.44 -9.87 -23.30
CA ALA A 38 11.22 -9.26 -22.78
C ALA A 38 10.50 -10.15 -21.77
N CYS A 39 10.55 -11.48 -21.94
CA CYS A 39 10.00 -12.41 -20.96
C CYS A 39 10.82 -12.39 -19.67
N THR A 40 12.15 -12.43 -19.73
CA THR A 40 12.99 -12.31 -18.53
C THR A 40 12.77 -10.97 -17.83
N PHE A 41 12.64 -9.87 -18.59
CA PHE A 41 12.27 -8.57 -18.04
C PHE A 41 10.90 -8.62 -17.36
N PHE A 42 9.90 -9.20 -18.03
CA PHE A 42 8.55 -9.37 -17.52
C PHE A 42 8.53 -10.16 -16.20
N GLU A 43 9.22 -11.30 -16.12
CA GLU A 43 9.31 -12.11 -14.89
C GLU A 43 9.86 -11.28 -13.73
N LEU A 44 10.92 -10.49 -13.95
CA LEU A 44 11.46 -9.59 -12.91
C LEU A 44 10.46 -8.52 -12.47
N ILE A 45 9.68 -7.96 -13.40
CA ILE A 45 8.61 -7.00 -13.08
C ILE A 45 7.52 -7.68 -12.21
N VAL A 46 7.01 -8.84 -12.63
CA VAL A 46 5.90 -9.51 -11.94
C VAL A 46 6.32 -10.19 -10.64
N SER A 47 7.61 -10.48 -10.45
CA SER A 47 8.20 -10.80 -9.15
C SER A 47 8.39 -9.57 -8.24
N LEU A 48 7.90 -8.39 -8.67
CA LEU A 48 7.95 -7.12 -7.92
C LEU A 48 9.39 -6.69 -7.54
N CYS A 49 10.37 -7.03 -8.39
CA CYS A 49 11.77 -6.69 -8.18
C CYS A 49 11.93 -5.20 -7.83
N PRO A 50 12.69 -4.85 -6.77
CA PRO A 50 12.84 -3.47 -6.35
C PRO A 50 13.35 -2.55 -7.47
N GLU A 51 12.72 -1.39 -7.63
CA GLU A 51 13.09 -0.36 -8.64
C GLU A 51 14.60 -0.02 -8.62
N LYS A 52 15.24 -0.08 -7.44
CA LYS A 52 16.67 0.21 -7.28
C LYS A 52 17.56 -0.77 -8.02
N CYS A 53 17.16 -2.04 -8.12
CA CYS A 53 17.92 -3.06 -8.83
C CYS A 53 17.95 -2.78 -10.35
N PHE A 54 16.89 -2.15 -10.88
CA PHE A 54 16.82 -1.76 -12.29
C PHE A 54 17.66 -0.53 -12.64
N GLN A 55 18.23 0.20 -11.68
CA GLN A 55 19.01 1.41 -11.96
C GLN A 55 20.21 1.15 -12.88
N GLN A 56 20.84 -0.02 -12.77
CA GLN A 56 21.95 -0.39 -13.64
C GLN A 56 21.54 -0.58 -15.11
N LEU A 57 20.27 -0.90 -15.36
CA LEU A 57 19.74 -1.15 -16.71
C LEU A 57 18.99 0.07 -17.28
N LEU A 58 18.16 0.73 -16.46
CA LEU A 58 17.14 1.69 -16.91
C LEU A 58 17.44 3.17 -16.66
N LYS A 59 18.56 3.51 -16.04
CA LYS A 59 18.94 4.93 -15.87
C LYS A 59 19.06 5.62 -17.24
N GLU A 60 18.63 6.88 -17.37
CA GLU A 60 18.49 7.63 -18.64
C GLU A 60 19.74 7.57 -19.56
N ASP A 61 20.94 7.51 -18.97
CA ASP A 61 22.22 7.45 -19.71
C ASP A 61 22.76 6.03 -19.94
N CYS A 62 22.05 4.99 -19.51
CA CYS A 62 22.51 3.62 -19.64
C CYS A 62 22.35 3.11 -21.08
N SER A 63 23.41 2.50 -21.62
CA SER A 63 23.36 1.85 -22.94
C SER A 63 22.35 0.70 -23.00
N GLY A 64 22.15 -0.01 -21.88
CA GLY A 64 21.20 -1.11 -21.79
C GLY A 64 19.76 -0.66 -22.00
N ARG A 65 19.38 0.51 -21.46
CA ARG A 65 18.06 1.12 -21.70
C ARG A 65 17.83 1.40 -23.19
N ARG A 66 18.76 2.12 -23.82
CA ARG A 66 18.63 2.47 -25.24
C ARG A 66 18.56 1.23 -26.12
N ALA A 67 19.33 0.21 -25.81
CA ALA A 67 19.30 -1.06 -26.53
C ALA A 67 17.96 -1.79 -26.35
N LEU A 68 17.40 -1.79 -25.14
CA LEU A 68 16.08 -2.37 -24.86
C LEU A 68 14.97 -1.63 -25.61
N GLU A 69 14.95 -0.30 -25.55
CA GLU A 69 13.96 0.54 -26.24
C GLU A 69 14.04 0.35 -27.75
N LEU A 70 15.24 0.25 -28.32
CA LEU A 70 15.45 0.01 -29.75
C LEU A 70 14.96 -1.37 -30.20
N GLU A 71 15.27 -2.43 -29.45
CA GLU A 71 14.76 -3.77 -29.78
C GLU A 71 13.24 -3.87 -29.60
N LEU A 72 12.68 -3.20 -28.58
CA LEU A 72 11.23 -3.10 -28.39
C LEU A 72 10.55 -2.38 -29.56
N GLU A 73 11.08 -1.23 -29.99
CA GLU A 73 10.55 -0.48 -31.14
C GLU A 73 10.63 -1.31 -32.42
N LYS A 74 11.77 -1.97 -32.66
CA LYS A 74 11.98 -2.86 -33.81
C LYS A 74 11.00 -4.04 -33.81
N GLU A 75 10.77 -4.67 -32.66
CA GLU A 75 9.81 -5.77 -32.56
C GLU A 75 8.37 -5.26 -32.84
N ILE A 76 7.94 -4.16 -32.20
CA ILE A 76 6.59 -3.61 -32.40
C ILE A 76 6.37 -3.20 -33.86
N THR A 77 7.33 -2.52 -34.47
CA THR A 77 7.25 -2.10 -35.88
C THR A 77 7.26 -3.28 -36.86
N SER A 78 7.84 -4.43 -36.47
CA SER A 78 7.82 -5.65 -37.28
C SER A 78 6.45 -6.35 -37.32
N HIS A 79 5.56 -6.06 -36.36
CA HIS A 79 4.20 -6.62 -36.27
C HIS A 79 3.14 -5.51 -36.27
N PRO A 80 2.94 -4.78 -37.38
CA PRO A 80 2.01 -3.65 -37.45
C PRO A 80 0.54 -4.03 -37.17
N GLU A 81 0.19 -5.31 -37.26
CA GLU A 81 -1.12 -5.82 -36.85
C GLU A 81 -1.33 -5.86 -35.33
N LEU A 82 -0.25 -5.77 -34.54
CA LEU A 82 -0.25 -5.72 -33.08
C LEU A 82 -0.16 -4.28 -32.59
N ASP A 83 -1.09 -3.44 -33.07
CA ASP A 83 -1.17 -2.05 -32.62
C ASP A 83 -1.52 -1.99 -31.13
N LEU A 84 -0.55 -1.61 -30.32
CA LEU A 84 -0.70 -1.50 -28.87
C LEU A 84 -1.48 -0.24 -28.46
N GLU A 85 -1.72 0.72 -29.34
CA GLU A 85 -2.43 1.97 -29.01
C GLU A 85 -3.95 1.81 -29.07
N VAL A 86 -4.45 0.78 -29.75
CA VAL A 86 -5.90 0.51 -29.86
C VAL A 86 -6.50 -0.06 -28.58
N ASP A 87 -7.84 -0.05 -28.50
CA ASP A 87 -8.57 -0.65 -27.39
C ASP A 87 -8.29 -2.17 -27.28
N PRO A 88 -8.07 -2.70 -26.06
CA PRO A 88 -7.72 -4.12 -25.85
C PRO A 88 -8.69 -5.10 -26.49
N ARG A 89 -9.99 -4.79 -26.44
CA ARG A 89 -11.05 -5.64 -27.02
C ARG A 89 -10.99 -5.65 -28.53
N PHE A 90 -10.66 -4.51 -29.14
CA PHE A 90 -10.49 -4.43 -30.59
C PHE A 90 -9.25 -5.21 -31.04
N LEU A 91 -8.11 -5.04 -30.36
CA LEU A 91 -6.89 -5.77 -30.65
C LEU A 91 -7.13 -7.28 -30.55
N MET A 92 -7.70 -7.74 -29.44
CA MET A 92 -7.96 -9.16 -29.22
C MET A 92 -8.88 -9.72 -30.31
N LYS A 93 -9.95 -9.01 -30.70
CA LYS A 93 -10.79 -9.41 -31.83
C LYS A 93 -10.04 -9.49 -33.16
N SER A 94 -9.04 -8.62 -33.38
CA SER A 94 -8.22 -8.64 -34.58
C SER A 94 -7.33 -9.88 -34.62
N ILE A 95 -6.63 -10.15 -33.52
CA ILE A 95 -5.73 -11.30 -33.37
C ILE A 95 -6.52 -12.63 -33.43
N SER A 96 -7.74 -12.67 -32.88
CA SER A 96 -8.57 -13.88 -32.80
C SER A 96 -9.41 -14.17 -34.06
N ARG A 97 -9.26 -13.42 -35.16
CA ARG A 97 -10.01 -13.70 -36.39
C ARG A 97 -9.63 -15.10 -36.92
N THR A 98 -10.61 -15.98 -36.89
CA THR A 98 -10.56 -17.44 -36.68
C THR A 98 -9.96 -18.27 -37.82
N ARG A 99 -9.16 -17.68 -38.72
CA ARG A 99 -8.53 -18.38 -39.87
C ARG A 99 -7.14 -17.86 -40.24
N LEU A 100 -6.57 -16.92 -39.50
CA LEU A 100 -5.30 -16.30 -39.89
C LEU A 100 -4.07 -16.98 -39.30
N TYR A 101 -4.20 -17.64 -38.14
CA TYR A 101 -3.05 -18.16 -37.38
C TYR A 101 -3.31 -19.56 -36.86
N ASP A 102 -2.24 -20.35 -36.75
CA ASP A 102 -2.24 -21.57 -35.95
C ASP A 102 -2.22 -21.20 -34.45
N ARG A 103 -2.48 -22.20 -33.60
CA ARG A 103 -2.55 -22.00 -32.14
C ARG A 103 -1.25 -21.42 -31.59
N HIS A 104 -0.10 -21.93 -32.03
CA HIS A 104 1.20 -21.50 -31.54
C HIS A 104 1.49 -20.03 -31.87
N THR A 105 1.19 -19.59 -33.11
CA THR A 105 1.38 -18.18 -33.49
C THR A 105 0.45 -17.26 -32.71
N LEU A 106 -0.80 -17.68 -32.46
CA LEU A 106 -1.74 -16.93 -31.63
C LEU A 106 -1.20 -16.74 -30.19
N GLU A 107 -0.67 -17.82 -29.59
CA GLU A 107 -0.06 -17.79 -28.26
C GLU A 107 1.14 -16.83 -28.20
N LEU A 108 2.03 -16.90 -29.20
CA LEU A 108 3.20 -16.01 -29.29
C LEU A 108 2.79 -14.55 -29.43
N LYS A 109 1.78 -14.24 -30.25
CA LYS A 109 1.27 -12.86 -30.40
C LYS A 109 0.68 -12.31 -29.11
N ILE A 110 -0.12 -13.10 -28.41
CA ILE A 110 -0.70 -12.72 -27.11
C ILE A 110 0.42 -12.47 -26.09
N LYS A 111 1.40 -13.39 -26.03
CA LYS A 111 2.58 -13.25 -25.18
C LYS A 111 3.32 -11.95 -25.49
N LEU A 112 3.61 -11.69 -26.76
CA LEU A 112 4.31 -10.51 -27.22
C LEU A 112 3.58 -9.21 -26.83
N VAL A 113 2.25 -9.16 -26.99
CA VAL A 113 1.44 -8.00 -26.57
C VAL A 113 1.56 -7.76 -25.06
N ILE A 114 1.38 -8.82 -24.25
CA ILE A 114 1.41 -8.70 -22.78
C ILE A 114 2.79 -8.23 -22.31
N VAL A 115 3.88 -8.88 -22.77
CA VAL A 115 5.23 -8.53 -22.30
C VAL A 115 5.64 -7.15 -22.79
N SER A 116 5.40 -6.80 -24.06
CA SER A 116 5.77 -5.50 -24.61
C SER A 116 5.04 -4.36 -23.92
N LYS A 117 3.71 -4.50 -23.72
CA LYS A 117 2.93 -3.46 -23.04
C LYS A 117 3.33 -3.29 -21.58
N THR A 118 3.67 -4.39 -20.91
CA THR A 118 4.16 -4.38 -19.52
C THR A 118 5.53 -3.72 -19.41
N VAL A 119 6.45 -3.99 -20.34
CA VAL A 119 7.76 -3.32 -20.41
C VAL A 119 7.57 -1.81 -20.58
N ILE A 120 6.74 -1.37 -21.55
CA ILE A 120 6.45 0.05 -21.76
C ILE A 120 5.88 0.68 -20.48
N ALA A 121 4.88 0.05 -19.85
CA ALA A 121 4.28 0.55 -18.61
C ALA A 121 5.29 0.69 -17.47
N PHE A 122 6.25 -0.25 -17.39
CA PHE A 122 7.28 -0.22 -16.36
C PHE A 122 8.36 0.84 -16.62
N LEU A 123 8.71 1.12 -17.89
CA LEU A 123 9.60 2.23 -18.23
C LEU A 123 9.01 3.57 -17.75
N ASP A 124 7.74 3.84 -18.07
CA ASP A 124 7.05 5.04 -17.58
C ASP A 124 7.01 5.08 -16.04
N PHE A 125 6.76 3.93 -15.41
CA PHE A 125 6.74 3.83 -13.96
C PHE A 125 8.10 4.18 -13.35
N PHE A 126 9.19 3.68 -13.96
CA PHE A 126 10.56 3.93 -13.55
C PHE A 126 10.94 5.40 -13.72
N ASP A 127 10.49 6.03 -14.81
CA ASP A 127 10.67 7.46 -15.09
C ASP A 127 9.79 8.38 -14.26
N LYS A 128 8.95 7.79 -13.39
CA LYS A 128 8.01 8.48 -12.51
C LYS A 128 6.85 9.14 -13.26
N GLU A 129 6.61 8.73 -14.50
CA GLU A 129 5.39 9.03 -15.27
C GLU A 129 4.26 8.08 -14.84
N TYR A 130 3.93 8.13 -13.55
CA TYR A 130 3.03 7.16 -12.92
C TYR A 130 1.60 7.16 -13.47
N ALA A 131 1.13 8.30 -13.99
CA ALA A 131 -0.18 8.41 -14.62
C ALA A 131 -0.24 7.60 -15.92
N GLU A 132 0.80 7.71 -16.75
CA GLU A 132 0.94 6.95 -17.99
C GLU A 132 1.13 5.47 -17.70
N ALA A 133 2.01 5.14 -16.76
CA ALA A 133 2.20 3.77 -16.30
C ALA A 133 0.89 3.12 -15.83
N PHE A 134 0.08 3.84 -15.06
CA PHE A 134 -1.23 3.37 -14.61
C PHE A 134 -2.15 3.00 -15.78
N PHE A 135 -2.28 3.87 -16.79
CA PHE A 135 -3.14 3.58 -17.93
C PHE A 135 -2.64 2.38 -18.72
N LYS A 136 -1.33 2.24 -18.90
CA LYS A 136 -0.73 1.12 -19.61
C LYS A 136 -0.85 -0.20 -18.85
N PHE A 137 -0.63 -0.22 -17.53
CA PHE A 137 -0.91 -1.42 -16.71
C PHE A 137 -2.40 -1.79 -16.71
N ARG A 138 -3.29 -0.81 -16.59
CA ARG A 138 -4.75 -1.02 -16.69
C ARG A 138 -5.13 -1.61 -18.05
N TRP A 139 -4.54 -1.10 -19.13
CA TRP A 139 -4.75 -1.61 -20.48
C TRP A 139 -4.34 -3.08 -20.56
N THR A 140 -3.19 -3.46 -19.98
CA THR A 140 -2.73 -4.85 -19.94
C THR A 140 -3.72 -5.75 -19.20
N LEU A 141 -4.23 -5.31 -18.04
CA LEU A 141 -5.24 -6.07 -17.28
C LEU A 141 -6.55 -6.24 -18.08
N GLN A 142 -6.99 -5.19 -18.78
CA GLN A 142 -8.16 -5.27 -19.66
C GLN A 142 -7.93 -6.23 -20.83
N PHE A 143 -6.71 -6.25 -21.39
CA PHE A 143 -6.33 -7.19 -22.44
C PHE A 143 -6.37 -8.64 -21.93
N LEU A 144 -5.80 -8.93 -20.75
CA LEU A 144 -5.86 -10.25 -20.12
C LEU A 144 -7.31 -10.72 -19.93
N HIS A 145 -8.19 -9.83 -19.46
CA HIS A 145 -9.62 -10.14 -19.33
C HIS A 145 -10.24 -10.53 -20.68
N GLU A 146 -9.96 -9.78 -21.75
CA GLU A 146 -10.49 -10.09 -23.09
C GLU A 146 -9.89 -11.38 -23.67
N CYS A 147 -8.62 -11.71 -23.39
CA CYS A 147 -8.02 -12.98 -23.77
C CYS A 147 -8.80 -14.19 -23.22
N ARG A 148 -9.18 -14.15 -21.94
CA ARG A 148 -9.89 -15.26 -21.26
C ARG A 148 -11.32 -15.47 -21.75
N ARG A 149 -11.91 -14.49 -22.42
CA ARG A 149 -13.26 -14.60 -22.99
C ARG A 149 -13.31 -15.46 -24.26
N ILE A 150 -12.15 -15.79 -24.83
CA ILE A 150 -12.04 -16.51 -26.10
C ILE A 150 -11.71 -17.97 -25.84
N ILE A 151 -12.55 -18.85 -26.38
CA ILE A 151 -12.42 -20.31 -26.28
C ILE A 151 -11.09 -20.74 -26.92
N GLY A 152 -10.25 -21.45 -26.16
CA GLY A 152 -8.95 -21.96 -26.60
C GLY A 152 -7.74 -21.08 -26.22
N ILE A 153 -7.96 -19.85 -25.74
CA ILE A 153 -6.90 -18.97 -25.20
C ILE A 153 -6.74 -19.14 -23.68
N CYS A 154 -7.69 -19.79 -23.00
CA CYS A 154 -7.61 -20.09 -21.58
C CYS A 154 -6.40 -20.97 -21.21
N ASP A 155 -5.77 -21.62 -22.18
CA ASP A 155 -4.60 -22.48 -21.97
C ASP A 155 -3.26 -21.72 -22.11
N VAL A 156 -3.29 -20.43 -22.47
CA VAL A 156 -2.05 -19.63 -22.61
C VAL A 156 -1.56 -19.26 -21.21
N PRO A 157 -0.40 -19.79 -20.73
CA PRO A 157 -0.02 -19.69 -19.32
C PRO A 157 0.07 -18.24 -18.82
N ILE A 158 0.66 -17.34 -19.63
CA ILE A 158 0.81 -15.93 -19.26
C ILE A 158 -0.53 -15.20 -19.14
N ALA A 159 -1.55 -15.60 -19.91
CA ALA A 159 -2.87 -14.99 -19.88
C ALA A 159 -3.78 -15.60 -18.79
N ALA A 160 -3.58 -16.88 -18.48
CA ALA A 160 -4.36 -17.62 -17.51
C ALA A 160 -3.84 -17.49 -16.07
N SER A 161 -2.56 -17.12 -15.89
CA SER A 161 -1.92 -16.99 -14.58
C SER A 161 -2.58 -15.91 -13.72
N LEU A 162 -3.15 -16.33 -12.59
CA LEU A 162 -3.68 -15.43 -11.58
C LEU A 162 -2.56 -14.68 -10.85
N ASP A 163 -1.37 -15.29 -10.72
CA ASP A 163 -0.21 -14.64 -10.09
C ASP A 163 0.27 -13.44 -10.89
N TYR A 164 0.36 -13.57 -12.21
CA TYR A 164 0.75 -12.46 -13.08
C TYR A 164 -0.29 -11.35 -13.08
N GLU A 165 -1.58 -11.70 -13.11
CA GLU A 165 -2.66 -10.71 -13.00
C GLU A 165 -2.64 -9.99 -11.65
N ARG A 166 -2.38 -10.71 -10.55
CA ARG A 166 -2.21 -10.13 -9.22
C ARG A 166 -1.05 -9.14 -9.21
N SER A 167 0.13 -9.54 -9.69
CA SER A 167 1.31 -8.66 -9.72
C SER A 167 1.11 -7.43 -10.62
N LEU A 168 0.51 -7.59 -11.79
CA LEU A 168 0.16 -6.46 -12.66
C LEU A 168 -0.88 -5.54 -12.00
N SER A 169 -1.84 -6.09 -11.27
CA SER A 169 -2.81 -5.30 -10.48
C SER A 169 -2.13 -4.52 -9.36
N LEU A 170 -1.15 -5.13 -8.68
CA LEU A 170 -0.34 -4.47 -7.66
C LEU A 170 0.51 -3.33 -8.26
N LEU A 171 1.12 -3.52 -9.42
CA LEU A 171 1.87 -2.48 -10.13
C LEU A 171 0.96 -1.36 -10.62
N CYS A 172 -0.21 -1.70 -11.14
CA CYS A 172 -1.26 -0.75 -11.51
C CYS A 172 -1.68 0.11 -10.31
N ALA A 173 -1.93 -0.54 -9.15
CA ALA A 173 -2.26 0.15 -7.91
C ALA A 173 -1.11 1.03 -7.40
N LYS A 174 0.14 0.55 -7.45
CA LYS A 174 1.34 1.34 -7.11
C LYS A 174 1.44 2.61 -7.98
N ALA A 175 1.27 2.46 -9.28
CA ALA A 175 1.28 3.57 -10.22
C ALA A 175 0.16 4.57 -9.89
N LEU A 176 -1.04 4.09 -9.58
CA LEU A 176 -2.17 4.92 -9.18
C LEU A 176 -1.91 5.70 -7.88
N VAL A 177 -1.39 5.02 -6.84
CA VAL A 177 -1.05 5.64 -5.55
C VAL A 177 0.02 6.72 -5.71
N LYS A 178 1.08 6.44 -6.50
CA LYS A 178 2.19 7.38 -6.71
C LYS A 178 1.83 8.53 -7.65
N GLY A 179 1.12 8.26 -8.73
CA GLY A 179 0.77 9.25 -9.76
C GLY A 179 -0.21 10.31 -9.30
N PHE A 180 -1.01 10.02 -8.28
CA PHE A 180 -1.86 11.03 -7.65
C PHE A 180 -1.17 11.79 -6.51
N GLY A 181 0.10 11.51 -6.18
CA GLY A 181 0.87 12.29 -5.22
C GLY A 181 0.33 12.24 -3.78
N GLY A 182 -0.44 11.20 -3.42
CA GLY A 182 -1.16 11.11 -2.15
C GLY A 182 -2.41 11.99 -2.10
N LEU A 183 -2.82 12.41 -0.91
CA LEU A 183 -3.99 13.26 -0.66
C LEU A 183 -3.96 14.64 -1.38
N ARG A 184 -2.78 15.01 -1.92
CA ARG A 184 -2.39 16.26 -2.61
C ARG A 184 -3.14 16.57 -3.88
N ALA A 185 -3.89 15.60 -4.37
CA ALA A 185 -4.68 15.69 -5.57
C ALA A 185 -6.18 15.88 -5.29
N THR A 186 -6.56 16.48 -4.15
CA THR A 186 -7.96 16.84 -3.88
C THR A 186 -8.37 18.10 -4.67
N LYS A 187 -8.96 17.81 -5.84
CA LYS A 187 -9.90 18.62 -6.65
C LYS A 187 -9.43 19.93 -7.32
N THR A 188 -8.38 20.62 -6.90
CA THR A 188 -8.09 21.97 -7.45
C THR A 188 -7.19 22.02 -8.69
N LYS A 189 -6.49 20.94 -9.06
CA LYS A 189 -5.66 20.89 -10.29
C LYS A 189 -6.12 19.91 -11.38
N ILE A 190 -7.23 19.18 -11.16
CA ILE A 190 -7.51 17.93 -11.90
C ILE A 190 -8.88 17.95 -12.59
N ALA A 191 -9.34 19.14 -12.98
CA ALA A 191 -10.53 19.26 -13.82
C ALA A 191 -10.25 18.95 -15.30
N THR A 192 -8.98 18.92 -15.72
CA THR A 192 -8.61 18.76 -17.15
C THR A 192 -8.01 17.41 -17.52
N GLU A 193 -7.40 16.64 -16.59
CA GLU A 193 -6.62 15.45 -16.97
C GLU A 193 -7.23 14.10 -16.57
N PHE A 194 -8.12 14.01 -15.57
CA PHE A 194 -8.69 12.71 -15.14
C PHE A 194 -10.19 12.79 -14.81
N LYS A 195 -11.04 12.45 -15.78
CA LYS A 195 -12.49 12.27 -15.63
C LYS A 195 -12.88 10.90 -15.02
N VAL A 196 -12.00 10.26 -14.24
CA VAL A 196 -12.23 8.88 -13.76
C VAL A 196 -12.51 8.85 -12.25
N ASN A 197 -13.54 8.10 -11.86
CA ASN A 197 -13.88 7.90 -10.45
C ASN A 197 -12.80 7.05 -9.76
N ARG A 198 -11.93 7.71 -9.00
CA ARG A 198 -10.77 7.09 -8.35
C ARG A 198 -11.16 6.03 -7.33
N LEU A 199 -12.26 6.28 -6.61
CA LEU A 199 -12.74 5.37 -5.58
C LEU A 199 -13.09 4.01 -6.20
N ASP A 200 -13.89 4.02 -7.27
CA ASP A 200 -14.29 2.81 -7.98
C ASP A 200 -13.09 2.06 -8.57
N ILE A 201 -12.05 2.78 -9.02
CA ILE A 201 -10.82 2.15 -9.51
C ILE A 201 -10.07 1.45 -8.37
N PHE A 202 -9.88 2.11 -7.23
CA PHE A 202 -9.21 1.48 -6.08
C PHE A 202 -9.98 0.26 -5.58
N GLU A 203 -11.31 0.37 -5.47
CA GLU A 203 -12.17 -0.75 -5.07
C GLU A 203 -12.14 -1.90 -6.07
N GLY A 204 -12.17 -1.59 -7.37
CA GLY A 204 -12.08 -2.60 -8.43
C GLY A 204 -10.72 -3.30 -8.47
N LEU A 205 -9.62 -2.57 -8.33
CA LEU A 205 -8.28 -3.17 -8.23
C LEU A 205 -8.13 -4.01 -6.95
N LEU A 206 -8.68 -3.54 -5.82
CA LEU A 206 -8.64 -4.25 -4.55
C LEU A 206 -9.37 -5.59 -4.67
N ALA A 207 -10.59 -5.58 -5.23
CA ALA A 207 -11.35 -6.79 -5.50
C ALA A 207 -10.58 -7.74 -6.42
N ASN A 208 -10.03 -7.24 -7.52
CA ASN A 208 -9.26 -8.06 -8.46
C ASN A 208 -8.05 -8.73 -7.81
N ILE A 209 -7.27 -7.99 -6.99
CA ILE A 209 -6.12 -8.55 -6.27
C ILE A 209 -6.57 -9.69 -5.34
N LEU A 210 -7.67 -9.49 -4.62
CA LEU A 210 -8.20 -10.49 -3.69
C LEU A 210 -8.76 -11.72 -4.41
N ASP A 211 -9.47 -11.53 -5.53
CA ASP A 211 -10.00 -12.62 -6.36
C ASP A 211 -8.86 -13.45 -6.99
N CYS A 212 -7.73 -12.82 -7.30
CA CYS A 212 -6.51 -13.48 -7.78
C CYS A 212 -5.61 -14.03 -6.64
N THR A 213 -6.04 -13.97 -5.38
CA THR A 213 -5.27 -14.48 -4.24
C THR A 213 -5.95 -15.72 -3.67
N GLU A 214 -5.48 -16.90 -4.09
CA GLU A 214 -5.94 -18.16 -3.50
C GLU A 214 -5.36 -18.36 -2.08
N PRO A 215 -6.11 -18.92 -1.12
CA PRO A 215 -5.61 -19.15 0.25
C PRO A 215 -4.35 -20.03 0.33
N SER A 216 -4.16 -20.93 -0.64
CA SER A 216 -2.97 -21.78 -0.80
C SER A 216 -1.69 -20.98 -1.05
N ILE A 217 -1.80 -19.79 -1.65
CA ILE A 217 -0.66 -18.91 -1.97
C ILE A 217 -0.17 -18.18 -0.72
N LEU A 218 -0.93 -18.20 0.37
CA LEU A 218 -0.55 -17.60 1.64
C LEU A 218 0.50 -18.43 2.42
N THR A 219 0.86 -19.63 1.94
CA THR A 219 1.96 -20.41 2.51
C THR A 219 3.28 -20.01 1.84
N CYS A 220 4.15 -19.32 2.56
CA CYS A 220 5.44 -18.90 2.02
C CYS A 220 6.45 -20.05 2.09
N GLY A 221 7.01 -20.45 0.94
CA GLY A 221 8.02 -21.50 0.85
C GLY A 221 9.46 -20.99 0.89
N ASP A 222 9.70 -19.77 0.40
CA ASP A 222 11.04 -19.18 0.32
C ASP A 222 11.08 -17.66 0.62
N ASP A 223 12.26 -17.05 0.47
CA ASP A 223 12.50 -15.61 0.70
C ASP A 223 11.74 -14.73 -0.33
N LEU A 224 11.53 -15.23 -1.56
CA LEU A 224 10.82 -14.49 -2.61
C LEU A 224 9.31 -14.44 -2.30
N ASP A 225 8.72 -15.54 -1.87
CA ASP A 225 7.32 -15.58 -1.45
C ASP A 225 7.05 -14.59 -0.31
N HIS A 226 7.92 -14.58 0.71
CA HIS A 226 7.83 -13.62 1.82
C HIS A 226 7.89 -12.18 1.33
N PHE A 227 8.83 -11.88 0.42
CA PHE A 227 8.96 -10.57 -0.19
C PHE A 227 7.73 -10.17 -1.00
N MET A 228 7.19 -11.07 -1.82
CA MET A 228 5.99 -10.81 -2.63
C MET A 228 4.75 -10.58 -1.75
N MET A 229 4.60 -11.36 -0.68
CA MET A 229 3.50 -11.20 0.28
C MET A 229 3.58 -9.87 1.04
N ASP A 230 4.78 -9.48 1.46
CA ASP A 230 5.05 -8.18 2.05
C ASP A 230 4.72 -7.02 1.08
N GLU A 231 5.21 -7.08 -0.16
CA GLU A 231 4.92 -6.06 -1.17
C GLU A 231 3.40 -5.97 -1.46
N MET A 232 2.72 -7.12 -1.56
CA MET A 232 1.27 -7.17 -1.71
C MET A 232 0.56 -6.44 -0.56
N PHE A 233 0.85 -6.81 0.70
CA PHE A 233 0.20 -6.19 1.85
C PHE A 233 0.56 -4.71 2.01
N THR A 234 1.78 -4.32 1.65
CA THR A 234 2.21 -2.92 1.61
C THR A 234 1.35 -2.12 0.64
N VAL A 235 1.13 -2.61 -0.59
CA VAL A 235 0.29 -1.95 -1.58
C VAL A 235 -1.17 -1.92 -1.15
N LEU A 236 -1.70 -3.03 -0.64
CA LEU A 236 -3.07 -3.08 -0.11
C LEU A 236 -3.29 -2.07 1.02
N GLY A 237 -2.33 -1.93 1.94
CA GLY A 237 -2.39 -0.93 3.00
C GLY A 237 -2.46 0.50 2.46
N ARG A 238 -1.74 0.80 1.36
CA ARG A 238 -1.80 2.10 0.67
C ARG A 238 -3.12 2.33 -0.05
N MET A 239 -3.71 1.30 -0.63
CA MET A 239 -5.02 1.40 -1.26
C MET A 239 -6.11 1.69 -0.22
N GLU A 240 -6.09 0.96 0.91
CA GLU A 240 -7.00 1.21 2.04
C GLU A 240 -6.85 2.62 2.61
N GLU A 241 -5.61 3.12 2.72
CA GLU A 241 -5.33 4.52 3.05
C GLU A 241 -6.07 5.46 2.08
N CYS A 242 -5.87 5.31 0.78
CA CYS A 242 -6.53 6.13 -0.24
C CYS A 242 -8.07 6.05 -0.18
N ILE A 243 -8.63 4.85 -0.03
CA ILE A 243 -10.08 4.63 0.05
C ILE A 243 -10.64 5.30 1.32
N ALA A 244 -9.96 5.18 2.46
CA ALA A 244 -10.39 5.79 3.72
C ALA A 244 -10.60 7.29 3.59
N PHE A 245 -9.70 7.98 2.87
CA PHE A 245 -9.83 9.40 2.63
C PHE A 245 -10.85 9.76 1.55
N LEU A 246 -10.93 8.98 0.46
CA LEU A 246 -11.87 9.25 -0.62
C LEU A 246 -13.33 9.05 -0.20
N ARG A 247 -13.61 8.08 0.68
CA ARG A 247 -14.94 7.87 1.28
C ARG A 247 -15.20 8.73 2.53
N GLY A 248 -14.15 9.30 3.11
CA GLY A 248 -14.24 10.06 4.34
C GLY A 248 -15.18 11.27 4.21
N PRO A 249 -16.09 11.51 5.17
CA PRO A 249 -16.98 12.66 5.11
C PRO A 249 -16.21 13.98 5.22
N LEU A 250 -16.75 14.99 4.55
CA LEU A 250 -16.32 16.38 4.68
C LEU A 250 -16.84 16.97 6.00
N CYS A 251 -15.94 17.48 6.82
CA CYS A 251 -16.23 18.11 8.10
C CYS A 251 -15.89 19.60 8.04
N GLU A 252 -16.78 20.45 8.56
CA GLU A 252 -16.50 21.86 8.84
C GLU A 252 -15.87 21.95 10.24
N VAL A 253 -14.71 22.60 10.33
CA VAL A 253 -13.98 22.80 11.58
C VAL A 253 -14.20 24.25 12.03
N GLU A 254 -14.87 24.42 13.16
CA GLU A 254 -15.07 25.73 13.78
C GLU A 254 -13.80 26.14 14.54
N GLU A 255 -13.04 27.10 13.98
CA GLU A 255 -11.93 27.76 14.67
C GLU A 255 -12.37 29.19 15.04
N THR A 256 -12.12 29.60 16.28
CA THR A 256 -12.69 30.80 16.95
C THR A 256 -12.37 32.15 16.27
N SER A 257 -11.60 32.19 15.19
CA SER A 257 -11.16 33.44 14.55
C SER A 257 -10.83 33.36 13.04
N SER A 258 -11.24 32.30 12.34
CA SER A 258 -10.73 31.98 10.98
C SER A 258 -11.88 31.73 9.97
N PRO A 259 -11.66 31.92 8.64
CA PRO A 259 -12.59 31.44 7.62
C PRO A 259 -12.87 29.94 7.77
N ARG A 260 -14.07 29.50 7.35
CA ARG A 260 -14.51 28.09 7.41
C ARG A 260 -13.42 27.14 6.89
N ILE A 261 -12.88 26.32 7.78
CA ILE A 261 -11.89 25.30 7.44
C ILE A 261 -12.64 24.00 7.15
N TYR A 262 -12.39 23.41 5.99
CA TYR A 262 -12.91 22.09 5.65
C TYR A 262 -11.81 21.03 5.79
N ALA A 263 -12.16 19.94 6.44
CA ALA A 263 -11.28 18.81 6.68
C ALA A 263 -11.99 17.49 6.36
N ILE A 264 -11.23 16.45 6.06
CA ILE A 264 -11.74 15.10 5.82
C ILE A 264 -11.53 14.27 7.08
N ARG A 265 -12.58 13.61 7.55
CA ARG A 265 -12.47 12.53 8.53
C ARG A 265 -12.29 11.22 7.76
N PRO A 266 -11.18 10.50 7.91
CA PRO A 266 -10.99 9.26 7.15
C PRO A 266 -11.94 8.18 7.67
N GLN A 267 -12.41 7.32 6.78
CA GLN A 267 -13.35 6.27 7.15
C GLN A 267 -12.66 5.19 8.00
N GLN A 268 -13.14 5.00 9.23
CA GLN A 268 -12.53 4.10 10.22
C GLN A 268 -12.42 2.64 9.76
N THR A 269 -13.38 2.13 8.97
CA THR A 269 -13.33 0.74 8.47
C THR A 269 -12.11 0.50 7.57
N HIS A 270 -11.80 1.46 6.69
CA HIS A 270 -10.64 1.38 5.80
C HIS A 270 -9.34 1.74 6.54
N LEU A 271 -9.38 2.57 7.58
CA LEU A 271 -8.23 2.76 8.47
C LEU A 271 -7.87 1.47 9.23
N ASP A 272 -8.85 0.72 9.73
CA ASP A 272 -8.62 -0.60 10.33
C ASP A 272 -8.02 -1.58 9.31
N GLY A 273 -8.54 -1.59 8.09
CA GLY A 273 -7.98 -2.34 6.97
C GLY A 273 -6.51 -1.98 6.71
N MET A 274 -6.22 -0.68 6.57
CA MET A 274 -4.87 -0.14 6.40
C MET A 274 -3.92 -0.61 7.51
N ILE A 275 -4.29 -0.43 8.79
CA ILE A 275 -3.48 -0.83 9.94
C ILE A 275 -3.17 -2.33 9.89
N ARG A 276 -4.20 -3.17 9.69
CA ARG A 276 -4.03 -4.63 9.61
C ARG A 276 -3.11 -5.04 8.45
N LYS A 277 -3.23 -4.41 7.28
CA LYS A 277 -2.38 -4.70 6.12
C LYS A 277 -0.92 -4.29 6.37
N PHE A 278 -0.67 -3.16 7.03
CA PHE A 278 0.71 -2.81 7.42
C PHE A 278 1.27 -3.67 8.55
N ILE A 279 0.43 -4.18 9.45
CA ILE A 279 0.84 -5.21 10.42
C ILE A 279 1.29 -6.47 9.69
N LEU A 280 0.48 -6.99 8.76
CA LEU A 280 0.86 -8.15 7.94
C LEU A 280 2.15 -7.89 7.17
N ALA A 281 2.25 -6.76 6.45
CA ALA A 281 3.47 -6.39 5.75
C ALA A 281 4.68 -6.45 6.69
N SER A 282 4.58 -5.81 7.88
CA SER A 282 5.68 -5.79 8.85
C SER A 282 6.14 -7.17 9.32
N THR A 283 5.25 -8.16 9.39
CA THR A 283 5.60 -9.53 9.81
C THR A 283 6.09 -10.40 8.65
N PHE A 284 5.85 -10.02 7.39
CA PHE A 284 6.43 -10.67 6.22
C PHE A 284 7.81 -10.10 5.82
N LYS A 285 8.15 -8.86 6.19
CA LYS A 285 9.44 -8.20 5.89
C LYS A 285 10.64 -9.11 6.16
N LEU A 286 11.50 -9.31 5.16
CA LEU A 286 12.73 -10.09 5.30
C LEU A 286 13.70 -9.45 6.30
N SER A 287 14.59 -10.25 6.88
CA SER A 287 15.63 -9.72 7.77
C SER A 287 16.50 -8.71 7.00
N GLY A 288 16.81 -7.58 7.64
CA GLY A 288 17.59 -6.50 7.02
C GLY A 288 16.82 -5.53 6.11
N ASP A 289 15.52 -5.75 5.83
CA ASP A 289 14.73 -4.80 5.03
C ASP A 289 14.39 -3.51 5.81
N PRO A 290 14.94 -2.34 5.44
CA PRO A 290 14.71 -1.08 6.14
C PRO A 290 13.27 -0.56 6.02
N SER A 291 12.49 -1.06 5.06
CA SER A 291 11.13 -0.61 4.83
C SER A 291 10.13 -1.08 5.90
N ILE A 292 10.51 -2.00 6.79
CA ILE A 292 9.72 -2.35 7.99
C ILE A 292 9.42 -1.10 8.86
N LEU A 293 10.35 -0.14 8.90
CA LEU A 293 10.16 1.10 9.65
C LEU A 293 9.03 1.95 9.07
N LEU A 294 8.85 1.91 7.75
CA LEU A 294 7.76 2.58 7.06
C LEU A 294 6.42 1.91 7.39
N CYS A 295 6.37 0.59 7.55
CA CYS A 295 5.17 -0.12 7.99
C CYS A 295 4.74 0.38 9.37
N PHE A 296 5.66 0.48 10.33
CA PHE A 296 5.33 1.02 11.65
C PHE A 296 4.95 2.50 11.63
N ASP A 297 5.59 3.32 10.79
CA ASP A 297 5.16 4.71 10.58
C ASP A 297 3.71 4.78 10.08
N LYS A 298 3.34 3.89 9.15
CA LYS A 298 1.98 3.82 8.61
C LYS A 298 0.97 3.26 9.61
N ILE A 299 1.36 2.29 10.44
CA ILE A 299 0.52 1.79 11.55
C ILE A 299 0.23 2.94 12.53
N LEU A 300 1.25 3.66 12.97
CA LEU A 300 1.11 4.78 13.91
C LEU A 300 0.28 5.92 13.32
N GLU A 301 0.49 6.23 12.04
CA GLU A 301 -0.34 7.20 11.30
C GLU A 301 -1.82 6.76 11.24
N GLY A 302 -2.08 5.49 10.94
CA GLY A 302 -3.42 4.92 10.95
C GLY A 302 -4.10 5.01 12.31
N ILE A 303 -3.38 4.68 13.39
CA ILE A 303 -3.89 4.78 14.77
C ILE A 303 -4.26 6.23 15.11
N MET A 304 -3.42 7.19 14.71
CA MET A 304 -3.70 8.61 14.93
C MET A 304 -4.93 9.10 14.16
N PHE A 305 -5.10 8.68 12.91
CA PHE A 305 -6.29 9.02 12.14
C PHE A 305 -7.55 8.30 12.61
N TYR A 306 -7.41 7.10 13.17
CA TYR A 306 -8.53 6.36 13.75
C TYR A 306 -9.09 7.12 14.97
N GLY A 307 -8.19 7.63 15.80
CA GLY A 307 -8.45 8.49 16.95
C GLY A 307 -9.09 7.74 18.14
N GLY A 308 -8.95 8.31 19.34
CA GLY A 308 -9.55 7.76 20.56
C GLY A 308 -8.89 6.50 21.13
N VAL A 309 -7.91 5.93 20.40
CA VAL A 309 -7.11 4.78 20.83
C VAL A 309 -6.21 5.19 22.00
N HIS A 310 -6.00 4.26 22.93
CA HIS A 310 -5.21 4.51 24.11
C HIS A 310 -3.70 4.69 23.80
N SER A 311 -3.04 5.61 24.51
CA SER A 311 -1.59 5.83 24.41
C SER A 311 -0.71 4.59 24.55
N TYR A 312 -1.11 3.54 25.30
CA TYR A 312 -0.30 2.33 25.44
C TYR A 312 -0.16 1.56 24.14
N VAL A 313 -1.21 1.51 23.33
CA VAL A 313 -1.17 0.89 22.00
C VAL A 313 -0.21 1.67 21.09
N VAL A 314 -0.24 3.01 21.17
CA VAL A 314 0.68 3.88 20.40
C VAL A 314 2.13 3.69 20.86
N ALA A 315 2.35 3.65 22.17
CA ALA A 315 3.66 3.39 22.77
C ALA A 315 4.19 2.02 22.33
N PHE A 316 3.35 0.98 22.36
CA PHE A 316 3.71 -0.36 21.90
C PHE A 316 4.24 -0.37 20.46
N PHE A 317 3.48 0.15 19.49
CA PHE A 317 3.93 0.18 18.09
C PHE A 317 5.14 1.12 17.87
N ARG A 318 5.30 2.16 18.69
CA ARG A 318 6.50 2.99 18.69
C ARG A 318 7.72 2.22 19.19
N GLU A 319 7.60 1.48 20.29
CA GLU A 319 8.70 0.67 20.83
C GLU A 319 9.08 -0.46 19.86
N LEU A 320 8.11 -1.08 19.17
CA LEU A 320 8.38 -2.01 18.07
C LEU A 320 9.23 -1.36 16.96
N LYS A 321 8.86 -0.15 16.55
CA LYS A 321 9.63 0.60 15.56
C LYS A 321 11.06 0.87 16.04
N LEU A 322 11.23 1.29 17.30
CA LEU A 322 12.54 1.57 17.88
C LEU A 322 13.40 0.30 17.98
N TYR A 323 12.80 -0.82 18.39
CA TYR A 323 13.45 -2.13 18.43
C TYR A 323 14.06 -2.48 17.06
N HIS A 324 13.26 -2.46 15.99
CA HIS A 324 13.77 -2.77 14.66
C HIS A 324 14.77 -1.74 14.16
N ARG A 325 14.59 -0.45 14.51
CA ARG A 325 15.56 0.61 14.19
C ARG A 325 16.94 0.31 14.77
N ASP A 326 17.00 -0.17 16.00
CA ASP A 326 18.25 -0.47 16.71
C ASP A 326 18.92 -1.77 16.24
N GLU A 327 18.19 -2.62 15.51
CA GLU A 327 18.75 -3.82 14.87
C GLU A 327 19.46 -3.52 13.55
N PHE A 328 19.03 -2.52 12.77
CA PHE A 328 19.65 -2.22 11.46
C PHE A 328 21.16 -1.90 11.49
N PRO A 329 21.70 -1.11 12.43
CA PRO A 329 23.14 -0.85 12.50
C PRO A 329 23.96 -2.12 12.72
N LYS A 330 23.37 -3.19 13.26
CA LYS A 330 24.03 -4.47 13.50
C LYS A 330 24.08 -5.34 12.25
N CYS A 331 23.19 -5.12 11.28
CA CYS A 331 23.12 -5.83 10.00
C CYS A 331 23.98 -5.20 8.88
N GLY A 332 24.94 -4.32 9.20
CA GLY A 332 25.92 -3.81 8.21
C GLY A 332 25.41 -2.80 7.17
N LEU A 333 24.10 -2.52 7.12
CA LEU A 333 23.51 -1.59 6.16
C LEU A 333 23.85 -0.13 6.47
N SER A 334 24.39 0.57 5.46
CA SER A 334 24.72 1.99 5.55
C SER A 334 23.43 2.83 5.69
N SER A 335 23.44 3.78 6.64
CA SER A 335 22.34 4.68 7.04
C SER A 335 21.70 5.54 5.91
N GLY A 336 22.19 5.43 4.66
CA GLY A 336 21.78 6.26 3.52
C GLY A 336 20.37 6.03 2.98
N LEU A 337 19.68 4.96 3.39
CA LEU A 337 18.35 4.59 2.87
C LEU A 337 17.17 5.02 3.75
N LEU A 338 17.42 5.65 4.91
CA LEU A 338 16.36 6.24 5.74
C LEU A 338 15.76 7.44 5.01
N VAL A 339 14.80 7.18 4.12
CA VAL A 339 13.98 8.20 3.50
C VAL A 339 13.38 9.03 4.64
N LYS A 340 13.84 10.28 4.75
CA LYS A 340 13.27 11.30 5.64
C LYS A 340 11.88 11.68 5.12
N THR A 341 10.91 10.77 5.21
CA THR A 341 9.51 11.15 5.22
C THR A 341 9.23 11.72 6.62
N ARG A 342 9.67 12.97 6.85
CA ARG A 342 9.22 13.75 8.01
C ARG A 342 7.74 14.06 7.80
N SER A 343 6.89 13.07 8.05
CA SER A 343 5.45 13.29 8.17
C SER A 343 5.22 14.20 9.37
N SER A 344 4.40 15.23 9.22
CA SER A 344 3.95 16.10 10.32
C SER A 344 3.28 15.28 11.44
N LEU A 345 2.70 14.12 11.11
CA LEU A 345 2.15 13.16 12.06
C LEU A 345 3.22 12.44 12.87
N ALA A 346 4.41 12.18 12.32
CA ALA A 346 5.48 11.52 13.07
C ALA A 346 5.95 12.36 14.28
N ALA A 347 5.95 13.69 14.15
CA ALA A 347 6.24 14.59 15.27
C ALA A 347 5.13 14.56 16.34
N LEU A 348 3.88 14.42 15.91
CA LEU A 348 2.71 14.35 16.78
C LEU A 348 2.65 13.02 17.54
N VAL A 349 2.91 11.90 16.85
CA VAL A 349 3.04 10.55 17.43
C VAL A 349 4.10 10.53 18.53
N ASN A 350 5.28 11.09 18.27
CA ASN A 350 6.35 11.13 19.27
C ASN A 350 5.96 11.95 20.50
N LYS A 351 5.39 13.15 20.30
CA LYS A 351 4.88 13.98 21.41
C LYS A 351 3.83 13.25 22.25
N PHE A 352 2.94 12.52 21.60
CA PHE A 352 1.86 11.80 22.27
C PHE A 352 2.38 10.58 23.04
N ALA A 353 3.30 9.81 22.47
CA ALA A 353 3.93 8.68 23.14
C ALA A 353 4.75 9.11 24.36
N ASP A 354 5.51 10.20 24.26
CA ASP A 354 6.31 10.73 25.38
C ASP A 354 5.43 11.21 26.56
N GLN A 355 4.23 11.73 26.26
CA GLN A 355 3.22 12.10 27.27
C GLN A 355 2.56 10.88 27.95
N GLY A 356 2.42 9.77 27.22
CA GLY A 356 1.92 8.50 27.76
C GLY A 356 2.91 7.83 28.73
N CYS A 357 4.21 7.85 28.40
CA CYS A 357 5.26 7.24 29.22
C CYS A 357 5.58 8.03 30.49
N SER A 358 5.47 9.36 30.48
CA SER A 358 5.82 10.22 31.62
C SER A 358 4.76 10.30 32.73
N ARG A 359 3.55 9.78 32.51
CA ARG A 359 2.44 9.75 33.50
C ARG A 359 2.24 8.40 34.19
N GLY A 360 3.01 7.37 33.82
CA GLY A 360 2.91 6.02 34.39
C GLY A 360 3.31 5.89 35.87
N THR A 361 3.74 6.98 36.53
CA THR A 361 4.21 6.96 37.93
C THR A 361 3.33 7.74 38.91
N SER A 362 2.16 8.24 38.50
CA SER A 362 1.36 9.09 39.40
C SER A 362 -0.15 8.92 39.25
N SER A 363 -0.74 8.41 40.32
CA SER A 363 -2.16 8.36 40.70
C SER A 363 -3.07 7.35 39.98
N VAL A 364 -3.43 6.32 40.74
CA VAL A 364 -4.66 5.53 40.59
C VAL A 364 -5.84 6.52 40.54
N GLY A 365 -6.44 6.72 39.36
CA GLY A 365 -7.65 7.54 39.19
C GLY A 365 -7.65 8.55 38.04
N SER A 366 -6.53 8.82 37.35
CA SER A 366 -6.55 9.70 36.18
C SER A 366 -6.86 8.91 34.90
N LYS A 367 -7.97 9.27 34.22
CA LYS A 367 -8.33 8.78 32.88
C LYS A 367 -7.09 8.76 31.99
N HIS A 368 -6.71 7.57 31.54
CA HIS A 368 -5.49 7.42 30.76
C HIS A 368 -5.52 8.25 29.47
N PRO A 369 -4.36 8.78 29.00
CA PRO A 369 -4.32 9.64 27.83
C PRO A 369 -4.69 8.87 26.55
N ARG A 370 -5.64 9.42 25.78
CA ARG A 370 -6.11 8.87 24.51
C ARG A 370 -5.65 9.73 23.34
N CYS A 371 -5.42 9.07 22.21
CA CYS A 371 -5.08 9.76 20.97
C CYS A 371 -6.18 10.75 20.63
N PRO A 372 -5.84 12.01 20.35
CA PRO A 372 -6.83 12.94 19.86
C PRO A 372 -7.32 12.49 18.47
N TYR A 373 -8.48 12.97 18.08
CA TYR A 373 -8.96 12.77 16.72
C TYR A 373 -8.20 13.67 15.77
N VAL A 374 -7.69 13.09 14.68
CA VAL A 374 -6.94 13.83 13.67
C VAL A 374 -7.72 13.86 12.36
N LEU A 375 -8.03 15.07 11.89
CA LEU A 375 -8.62 15.31 10.57
C LEU A 375 -7.54 15.82 9.61
N ILE A 376 -7.78 15.72 8.31
CA ILE A 376 -6.88 16.27 7.29
C ILE A 376 -7.52 17.45 6.60
N LYS A 377 -6.86 18.61 6.65
CA LYS A 377 -7.30 19.81 5.92
C LYS A 377 -7.16 19.62 4.41
N ILE A 378 -8.16 20.01 3.64
CA ILE A 378 -8.17 19.75 2.18
C ILE A 378 -7.13 20.57 1.42
N ASN A 379 -6.90 21.81 1.85
CA ASN A 379 -6.10 22.75 1.06
C ASN A 379 -4.59 22.55 1.21
N ASP A 380 -4.13 22.00 2.34
CA ASP A 380 -2.70 21.88 2.67
C ASP A 380 -2.34 20.56 3.35
N GLU A 381 -3.28 19.61 3.46
CA GLU A 381 -3.12 18.29 4.10
C GLU A 381 -2.55 18.30 5.51
N ARG A 382 -2.65 19.44 6.19
CA ARG A 382 -2.14 19.52 7.55
C ARG A 382 -3.08 18.76 8.48
N PRO A 383 -2.53 17.93 9.39
CA PRO A 383 -3.34 17.29 10.41
C PRO A 383 -3.92 18.37 11.33
N ILE A 384 -5.22 18.32 11.54
CA ILE A 384 -5.95 19.13 12.51
C ILE A 384 -6.32 18.22 13.67
N VAL A 385 -5.87 18.59 14.86
CA VAL A 385 -6.20 17.89 16.10
C VAL A 385 -7.53 18.43 16.60
N VAL A 386 -8.48 17.55 16.90
CA VAL A 386 -9.84 17.92 17.32
C VAL A 386 -10.14 17.28 18.68
N ASP A 387 -10.65 18.09 19.61
CA ASP A 387 -10.93 17.68 20.99
C ASP A 387 -12.23 16.87 21.12
N ALA A 388 -13.24 17.12 20.28
CA ALA A 388 -14.51 16.39 20.29
C ALA A 388 -15.07 16.18 18.89
N LEU A 389 -15.30 14.93 18.50
CA LEU A 389 -16.05 14.57 17.29
C LEU A 389 -17.54 14.46 17.61
N HIS A 390 -18.35 15.25 16.92
CA HIS A 390 -19.80 15.17 17.05
C HIS A 390 -20.36 14.35 15.89
N GLU A 391 -20.82 13.14 16.18
CA GLU A 391 -21.46 12.30 15.18
C GLU A 391 -22.94 12.69 15.01
N PRO A 392 -23.39 13.08 13.80
CA PRO A 392 -24.80 12.98 13.49
C PRO A 392 -25.14 11.49 13.44
N SER A 393 -25.93 11.03 14.41
CA SER A 393 -26.39 9.64 14.46
C SER A 393 -27.19 9.29 13.20
N GLY A 394 -26.67 8.35 12.41
CA GLY A 394 -27.42 7.72 11.31
C GLY A 394 -26.57 7.33 10.10
N LYS A 395 -26.64 6.05 9.73
CA LYS A 395 -26.18 5.53 8.43
C LYS A 395 -26.94 6.27 7.31
N HIS A 396 -26.19 6.88 6.38
CA HIS A 396 -26.56 7.40 5.07
C HIS A 396 -27.96 8.06 4.91
N ASN A 397 -28.01 9.38 4.68
CA ASN A 397 -28.39 9.96 3.37
C ASN A 397 -28.75 11.47 3.43
N HIS A 398 -28.32 12.16 2.36
CA HIS A 398 -28.69 13.51 1.88
C HIS A 398 -28.35 14.75 2.74
N GLU A 399 -27.79 15.77 2.08
CA GLU A 399 -27.38 17.07 2.64
C GLU A 399 -28.50 17.79 3.44
N ILE A 400 -29.77 17.56 3.10
CA ILE A 400 -30.93 18.11 3.81
C ILE A 400 -31.12 17.46 5.19
N THR A 401 -30.81 16.16 5.31
CA THR A 401 -30.87 15.42 6.58
C THR A 401 -29.74 15.84 7.52
N LEU A 402 -28.59 16.24 6.99
CA LEU A 402 -27.46 16.82 7.76
C LEU A 402 -27.83 18.17 8.39
N LEU A 403 -28.55 19.04 7.67
CA LEU A 403 -29.07 20.30 8.20
C LEU A 403 -30.16 20.09 9.28
N LEU A 404 -31.03 19.10 9.07
CA LEU A 404 -32.09 18.77 10.04
C LEU A 404 -31.53 18.03 11.27
N SER A 405 -30.52 17.18 11.11
CA SER A 405 -29.87 16.48 12.22
C SER A 405 -29.02 17.44 13.08
N THR A 406 -28.32 18.41 12.47
CA THR A 406 -27.62 19.48 13.20
C THR A 406 -28.58 20.41 13.93
N ALA A 407 -29.73 20.77 13.35
CA ALA A 407 -30.77 21.54 14.04
C ALA A 407 -31.40 20.75 15.21
N LYS A 408 -31.66 19.45 15.01
CA LYS A 408 -32.19 18.54 16.05
C LYS A 408 -31.19 18.29 17.17
N LEU A 409 -29.89 18.21 16.87
CA LEU A 409 -28.81 18.10 17.86
C LEU A 409 -28.64 19.39 18.67
N LYS A 410 -28.72 20.57 18.02
CA LYS A 410 -28.77 21.87 18.73
C LYS A 410 -29.98 21.98 19.66
N ALA A 411 -31.12 21.43 19.26
CA ALA A 411 -32.31 21.35 20.11
C ALA A 411 -32.14 20.34 21.26
N LYS A 412 -31.56 19.17 21.03
CA LYS A 412 -31.28 18.16 22.08
C LYS A 412 -30.29 18.65 23.13
N ARG A 413 -29.22 19.36 22.74
CA ARG A 413 -28.25 19.97 23.68
C ARG A 413 -28.88 20.97 24.64
N LYS A 414 -29.91 21.70 24.19
CA LYS A 414 -30.65 22.62 25.05
C LYS A 414 -31.54 21.91 26.09
N ILE A 415 -31.81 20.61 25.93
CA ILE A 415 -32.83 19.91 26.72
C ILE A 415 -32.22 18.83 27.64
N HIS A 416 -31.16 18.10 27.26
CA HIS A 416 -30.75 16.89 27.99
C HIS A 416 -29.30 16.82 28.51
N GLY A 417 -28.42 17.80 28.25
CA GLY A 417 -27.03 17.73 28.71
C GLY A 417 -26.18 16.63 28.02
N ASP A 418 -24.85 16.78 28.06
CA ASP A 418 -23.90 16.19 27.10
C ASP A 418 -23.43 14.73 27.35
N GLN A 419 -24.01 13.95 28.27
CA GLN A 419 -23.25 12.84 28.87
C GLN A 419 -23.43 11.41 28.32
N GLU A 420 -24.46 11.08 27.53
CA GLU A 420 -24.77 9.65 27.28
C GLU A 420 -24.09 9.01 26.04
N SER A 421 -23.71 9.78 25.00
CA SER A 421 -23.12 9.16 23.78
C SER A 421 -21.63 8.89 23.86
N GLU A 422 -20.89 9.59 24.73
CA GLU A 422 -19.43 9.42 24.82
C GLU A 422 -19.04 8.09 25.46
N VAL A 423 -19.75 7.61 26.49
CA VAL A 423 -19.30 6.51 27.37
C VAL A 423 -19.25 5.14 26.67
N GLN A 424 -20.19 4.84 25.76
CA GLN A 424 -20.19 3.57 25.00
C GLN A 424 -19.09 3.52 23.92
N THR A 425 -18.71 4.67 23.35
CA THR A 425 -17.63 4.72 22.35
C THR A 425 -16.24 4.52 22.98
N LEU A 426 -16.12 4.57 24.32
CA LEU A 426 -14.84 4.50 25.04
C LEU A 426 -14.29 3.08 25.24
N GLY A 427 -15.15 2.09 25.48
CA GLY A 427 -14.75 0.69 25.62
C GLY A 427 -14.29 0.10 24.28
N ASP A 428 -15.11 0.34 23.25
CA ASP A 428 -14.89 -0.16 21.89
C ASP A 428 -13.54 0.25 21.29
N GLN A 429 -13.03 1.44 21.61
CA GLN A 429 -11.75 1.94 21.08
C GLN A 429 -10.52 1.35 21.77
N TRP A 430 -10.63 0.98 23.06
CA TRP A 430 -9.58 0.24 23.77
C TRP A 430 -9.49 -1.19 23.25
N GLU A 431 -10.62 -1.89 23.18
CA GLU A 431 -10.72 -3.24 22.62
C GLU A 431 -10.20 -3.29 21.19
N LYS A 432 -10.52 -2.26 20.38
CA LYS A 432 -9.99 -2.16 19.02
C LYS A 432 -8.47 -2.03 19.00
N GLY A 433 -7.91 -1.14 19.83
CA GLY A 433 -6.47 -0.96 19.94
C GLY A 433 -5.75 -2.25 20.35
N LEU A 434 -6.27 -2.95 21.37
CA LEU A 434 -5.76 -4.26 21.79
C LEU A 434 -5.87 -5.32 20.68
N SER A 435 -6.98 -5.31 19.92
CA SER A 435 -7.16 -6.24 18.81
C SER A 435 -6.02 -6.14 17.77
N TRP A 436 -5.46 -4.94 17.55
CA TRP A 436 -4.31 -4.77 16.67
C TRP A 436 -3.01 -5.30 17.27
N VAL A 437 -2.81 -5.13 18.58
CA VAL A 437 -1.65 -5.70 19.28
C VAL A 437 -1.69 -7.23 19.24
N HIS A 438 -2.84 -7.83 19.54
CA HIS A 438 -3.04 -9.27 19.42
C HIS A 438 -2.88 -9.76 17.98
N PHE A 439 -3.42 -9.03 17.02
CA PHE A 439 -3.28 -9.36 15.61
C PHE A 439 -1.81 -9.36 15.17
N TRP A 440 -1.05 -8.32 15.55
CA TRP A 440 0.40 -8.29 15.30
C TRP A 440 1.11 -9.48 15.95
N HIS A 441 0.80 -9.78 17.20
CA HIS A 441 1.42 -10.89 17.93
C HIS A 441 1.18 -12.24 17.22
N HIS A 442 -0.05 -12.52 16.80
CA HIS A 442 -0.38 -13.74 16.06
C HIS A 442 0.35 -13.79 14.71
N CYS A 443 0.28 -12.71 13.91
CA CYS A 443 0.98 -12.66 12.63
C CYS A 443 2.51 -12.78 12.77
N TYR A 444 3.08 -12.26 13.85
CA TYR A 444 4.51 -12.38 14.12
C TYR A 444 4.86 -13.84 14.44
N LEU A 445 4.07 -14.51 15.30
CA LEU A 445 4.27 -15.92 15.62
C LEU A 445 4.19 -16.82 14.37
N ASP A 446 3.20 -16.57 13.51
CA ASP A 446 2.97 -17.37 12.31
C ASP A 446 4.11 -17.19 11.29
N ASN A 447 4.61 -15.97 11.10
CA ASN A 447 5.55 -15.65 10.01
C ASN A 447 7.02 -15.58 10.44
N LYS A 448 7.31 -15.23 11.70
CA LYS A 448 8.67 -15.05 12.23
C LYS A 448 9.03 -16.07 13.31
N GLY A 449 8.07 -16.85 13.78
CA GLY A 449 8.29 -17.80 14.87
C GLY A 449 8.37 -17.10 16.23
N SER A 450 9.38 -17.43 17.03
CA SER A 450 9.43 -16.98 18.42
C SER A 450 9.65 -15.46 18.54
N VAL A 451 8.88 -14.84 19.43
CA VAL A 451 9.01 -13.41 19.75
C VAL A 451 10.29 -13.18 20.56
N PRO A 452 11.19 -12.27 20.14
CA PRO A 452 12.38 -11.91 20.90
C PRO A 452 12.02 -11.44 22.31
N HIS A 453 12.84 -11.81 23.31
CA HIS A 453 12.56 -11.55 24.72
C HIS A 453 12.22 -10.07 25.03
N LYS A 454 12.91 -9.13 24.38
CA LYS A 454 12.64 -7.69 24.51
C LYS A 454 11.20 -7.32 24.07
N LEU A 455 10.71 -7.94 23.01
CA LEU A 455 9.35 -7.75 22.51
C LEU A 455 8.33 -8.48 23.39
N THR A 456 8.70 -9.62 23.97
CA THR A 456 7.86 -10.33 24.95
C THR A 456 7.60 -9.46 26.19
N THR A 457 8.62 -8.77 26.72
CA THR A 457 8.45 -7.84 27.85
C THR A 457 7.50 -6.69 27.49
N LEU A 458 7.59 -6.15 26.27
CA LEU A 458 6.67 -5.12 25.78
C LEU A 458 5.23 -5.64 25.70
N LEU A 459 5.02 -6.87 25.23
CA LEU A 459 3.69 -7.50 25.17
C LEU A 459 3.10 -7.74 26.57
N SER A 460 3.89 -8.29 27.49
CA SER A 460 3.48 -8.48 28.89
C SER A 460 3.07 -7.15 29.53
N ALA A 461 3.83 -6.09 29.25
CA ALA A 461 3.50 -4.73 29.68
C ALA A 461 2.29 -4.10 28.95
N VAL A 462 1.65 -4.75 27.98
CA VAL A 462 0.34 -4.32 27.47
C VAL A 462 -0.77 -5.15 28.11
N TYR A 463 -0.55 -6.46 28.27
CA TYR A 463 -1.52 -7.38 28.88
C TYR A 463 -1.73 -7.16 30.38
N GLU A 464 -0.68 -6.79 31.12
CA GLU A 464 -0.82 -6.40 32.53
C GLU A 464 -1.73 -5.18 32.71
N TRP A 465 -1.79 -4.29 31.70
CA TRP A 465 -2.60 -3.08 31.76
C TRP A 465 -4.04 -3.33 31.37
N ASP A 466 -4.28 -4.28 30.46
CA ASP A 466 -5.62 -4.78 30.16
C ASP A 466 -6.27 -5.36 31.43
N ALA A 467 -5.51 -6.18 32.18
CA ALA A 467 -5.94 -6.76 33.44
C ALA A 467 -6.20 -5.74 34.57
N LEU A 468 -5.65 -4.53 34.47
CA LEU A 468 -5.87 -3.42 35.41
C LEU A 468 -6.98 -2.45 34.97
N SER A 469 -7.45 -2.57 33.72
CA SER A 469 -8.47 -1.70 33.11
C SER A 469 -9.89 -2.27 33.14
N LEU A 470 -10.00 -3.57 33.46
CA LEU A 470 -11.21 -4.29 33.87
C LEU A 470 -11.41 -4.19 35.38
#